data_AF-A0A8S1IZ51-F1
#
_entry.id   AF-A0A8S1IZ51-F1
#
_cell.length_a   1.000
_cell.length_b   1.000
_cell.length_c   1.000
_cell.angle_alpha   90.00
_cell.angle_beta   90.00
_cell.angle_gamma   90.00
#
_symmetry.space_group_name_H-M   'P 1'
#
loop_
_entity.id
_entity.type
_entity.pdbx_description
1 polymer ?
#
loop_
_entity_poly.entity_id
_entity_poly.type
_entity_poly.pdbx_seq_one_letter_code
_entity_poly.pdbx_strand_id
1 'polypeptide(L)'
;IMVPKSTVIFDTWNGNVTAGNDIAMLQLSQESTRPPIPLPPSESLTPVSSTPRDQFFVAVGYGEVAGGGPVATLRQDLNTVIVENEVCGNGQGWGNATIKDTMVCALGLDNDQSSCQ
;
A
#
# COMPACT_ATOMS: atom_id res chain seq x y z
N ILE A 1 5.91 24.68 -6.45
CA ILE A 1 5.09 23.46 -6.42
C ILE A 1 5.40 22.70 -7.69
N MET A 2 5.88 21.46 -7.58
CA MET A 2 6.05 20.58 -8.74
C MET A 2 4.68 20.04 -9.11
N VAL A 3 4.24 20.27 -10.34
CA VAL A 3 2.98 19.71 -10.86
C VAL A 3 3.31 18.57 -11.84
N PRO A 4 2.47 17.52 -11.93
CA PRO A 4 2.63 16.50 -12.95
C PRO A 4 2.54 17.11 -14.36
N LYS A 5 3.43 16.70 -15.26
CA LYS A 5 3.36 16.96 -16.72
C LYS A 5 2.24 16.17 -17.37
N SER A 6 2.12 14.92 -16.96
CA SER A 6 1.15 13.96 -17.49
C SER A 6 0.87 12.88 -16.45
N THR A 7 -0.26 12.20 -16.63
CA THR A 7 -0.70 11.07 -15.83
C THR A 7 -1.02 9.93 -16.78
N VAL A 8 -0.54 8.73 -16.48
CA VAL A 8 -0.91 7.49 -17.17
C VAL A 8 -1.64 6.62 -16.16
N ILE A 9 -2.92 6.38 -16.41
CA ILE A 9 -3.75 5.46 -15.63
C ILE A 9 -3.64 4.07 -16.28
N PHE A 10 -3.56 3.02 -15.48
CA PHE A 10 -3.55 1.67 -16.00
C PHE A 10 -4.83 1.39 -16.81
N ASP A 11 -4.70 0.80 -17.99
CA ASP A 11 -5.76 0.71 -19.00
C ASP A 11 -6.99 -0.10 -18.56
N THR A 12 -6.79 -1.04 -17.65
CA THR A 12 -7.87 -1.87 -17.07
C THR A 12 -8.48 -1.29 -15.78
N TRP A 13 -8.01 -0.12 -15.31
CA TRP A 13 -8.63 0.55 -14.16
C TRP A 13 -10.05 1.02 -14.49
N ASN A 14 -11.01 0.59 -13.68
CA ASN A 14 -12.44 0.86 -13.89
C ASN A 14 -13.08 1.72 -12.80
N GLY A 15 -12.29 2.29 -11.89
CA GLY A 15 -12.78 3.09 -10.77
C GLY A 15 -13.19 2.30 -9.53
N ASN A 16 -13.09 0.96 -9.55
CA ASN A 16 -13.44 0.11 -8.41
C ASN A 16 -12.18 -0.50 -7.78
N VAL A 17 -11.81 -0.03 -6.59
CA VAL A 17 -10.64 -0.52 -5.83
C VAL A 17 -10.67 -2.03 -5.60
N THR A 18 -11.86 -2.62 -5.42
CA THR A 18 -12.02 -4.07 -5.20
C THR A 18 -11.82 -4.89 -6.48
N ALA A 19 -11.84 -4.26 -7.66
CA ALA A 19 -11.58 -4.92 -8.94
C ALA A 19 -10.07 -5.07 -9.23
N GLY A 20 -9.20 -4.41 -8.47
CA GLY A 20 -7.76 -4.42 -8.68
C GLY A 20 -7.28 -3.36 -9.68
N ASN A 21 -5.98 -3.42 -9.97
CA ASN A 21 -5.30 -2.51 -10.91
C ASN A 21 -5.46 -1.03 -10.57
N ASP A 22 -5.54 -0.71 -9.27
CA ASP A 22 -5.49 0.66 -8.75
C ASP A 22 -4.05 1.16 -8.75
N ILE A 23 -3.55 1.49 -9.94
CA ILE A 23 -2.20 1.98 -10.16
C ILE A 23 -2.16 3.03 -11.27
N ALA A 24 -1.37 4.08 -11.05
CA ALA A 24 -1.13 5.14 -12.03
C ALA A 24 0.32 5.62 -11.93
N MET A 25 0.82 6.19 -13.03
CA MET A 25 2.12 6.84 -13.09
C MET A 25 1.95 8.35 -13.31
N LEU A 26 2.72 9.14 -12.56
CA LEU A 26 2.81 10.59 -12.72
C LEU A 26 4.16 10.96 -13.31
N GLN A 27 4.16 11.61 -14.47
CA GLN A 27 5.38 12.16 -15.05
C GLN A 27 5.63 13.55 -14.46
N LEU A 28 6.79 13.79 -13.88
CA LEU A 28 7.15 15.11 -13.36
C LEU A 28 7.38 16.12 -14.51
N SER A 29 7.03 17.39 -14.30
CA SER A 29 7.30 18.47 -15.27
C SER A 29 8.79 18.72 -15.50
N GLN A 30 9.62 18.37 -14.52
CA GLN A 30 11.07 18.49 -14.53
C GLN A 30 11.64 17.31 -13.74
N GLU A 31 12.88 16.94 -14.04
CA GLU A 31 13.55 15.86 -13.32
C GLU A 31 13.71 16.19 -11.83
N SER A 32 13.56 15.17 -10.99
CA SER A 32 13.84 15.27 -9.56
C SER A 32 15.34 15.33 -9.33
N THR A 33 15.80 16.25 -8.48
CA THR A 33 17.18 16.26 -7.98
C THR A 33 17.43 15.18 -6.94
N ARG A 34 16.37 14.55 -6.41
CA ARG A 34 16.45 13.40 -5.50
C ARG A 34 16.45 12.10 -6.31
N PRO A 35 17.28 11.12 -5.94
CA PRO A 35 17.28 9.82 -6.58
C PRO A 35 15.94 9.10 -6.34
N PRO A 36 15.52 8.22 -7.28
CA PRO A 36 14.35 7.38 -7.09
C PRO A 36 14.57 6.39 -5.95
N ILE A 37 13.49 6.03 -5.26
CA ILE A 37 13.48 4.91 -4.30
C ILE A 37 13.19 3.64 -5.11
N PRO A 38 14.05 2.62 -5.08
CA PRO A 38 13.79 1.38 -5.79
C PRO A 38 12.58 0.68 -5.20
N LEU A 39 11.76 0.08 -6.07
CA LEU A 39 10.69 -0.81 -5.63
C LEU A 39 11.30 -2.10 -5.07
N PRO A 40 10.68 -2.72 -4.05
CA PRO A 40 11.10 -4.03 -3.57
C PRO A 40 11.01 -5.06 -4.71
N PRO A 41 11.95 -6.02 -4.81
CA PRO A 41 11.83 -7.14 -5.75
C PRO A 41 10.55 -7.92 -5.48
N SER A 42 9.88 -8.42 -6.53
CA SER A 42 8.66 -9.22 -6.39
C SER A 42 8.85 -10.44 -5.49
N GLU A 43 10.05 -11.03 -5.51
CA GLU A 43 10.43 -12.20 -4.72
C GLU A 43 10.50 -11.90 -3.22
N SER A 44 10.59 -10.62 -2.84
CA SER A 44 10.60 -10.21 -1.44
C SER A 44 9.20 -10.19 -0.81
N LEU A 45 8.13 -10.21 -1.61
CA LEU A 45 6.74 -10.15 -1.16
C LEU A 45 6.21 -11.52 -0.72
N THR A 46 6.92 -12.17 0.20
CA THR A 46 6.53 -13.47 0.77
C THR A 46 5.66 -13.25 2.02
N PRO A 47 4.52 -13.97 2.16
CA PRO A 47 3.68 -13.89 3.36
C PRO A 47 4.38 -14.45 4.60
N VAL A 48 4.11 -13.91 5.80
CA VAL A 48 4.74 -14.32 7.07
C VAL A 48 4.61 -15.81 7.41
N SER A 49 3.62 -16.53 6.88
CA SER A 49 3.56 -17.99 6.98
C SER A 49 4.79 -18.69 6.38
N SER A 50 5.50 -18.00 5.48
CA SER A 50 6.64 -18.48 4.69
C SER A 50 7.96 -17.73 4.93
N THR A 51 7.95 -16.67 5.76
CA THR A 51 9.06 -15.73 5.91
C THR A 51 9.54 -15.67 7.36
N PRO A 52 10.86 -15.50 7.63
CA PRO A 52 11.33 -15.23 9.00
C PRO A 52 10.57 -14.02 9.58
N ARG A 53 10.16 -14.11 10.85
CA ARG A 53 9.45 -13.03 11.59
C ARG A 53 10.21 -11.68 11.65
N ASP A 54 11.41 -11.62 11.07
CA ASP A 54 12.29 -10.47 11.03
C ASP A 54 12.18 -9.66 9.73
N GLN A 55 11.41 -10.12 8.73
CA GLN A 55 11.15 -9.34 7.51
C GLN A 55 9.88 -8.48 7.67
N PHE A 56 10.06 -7.17 7.69
CA PHE A 56 8.97 -6.19 7.74
C PHE A 56 9.14 -5.14 6.63
N PHE A 57 8.03 -4.49 6.28
CA PHE A 57 7.96 -3.39 5.33
C PHE A 57 7.43 -2.16 6.05
N VAL A 58 7.88 -0.97 5.66
CA VAL A 58 7.43 0.27 6.29
C VAL A 58 6.45 0.98 5.37
N ALA A 59 5.19 1.11 5.81
CA ALA A 59 4.23 2.00 5.20
C ALA A 59 4.41 3.40 5.79
N VAL A 60 4.46 4.43 4.94
CA VAL A 60 4.62 5.82 5.37
C VAL A 60 3.52 6.69 4.77
N GLY A 61 3.02 7.66 5.54
CA GLY A 61 1.92 8.50 5.07
C GLY A 61 1.61 9.71 5.94
N TYR A 62 0.64 10.49 5.47
CA TYR A 62 0.08 11.67 6.14
C TYR A 62 -1.45 11.59 6.21
N GLY A 63 -2.04 10.39 6.05
CA GLY A 63 -3.50 10.20 6.12
C GLY A 63 -4.05 10.41 7.53
N GLU A 64 -5.33 10.07 7.69
CA GLU A 64 -6.06 10.01 8.94
C GLU A 64 -5.36 9.04 9.90
N VAL A 65 -5.26 9.45 11.17
CA VAL A 65 -4.66 8.60 12.23
C VAL A 65 -5.63 7.57 12.81
N ALA A 66 -6.91 7.67 12.41
CA ALA A 66 -7.99 6.74 12.73
C ALA A 66 -9.12 6.94 11.70
N GLY A 67 -9.92 5.91 11.42
CA GLY A 67 -10.99 6.00 10.42
C GLY A 67 -11.99 7.12 10.72
N GLY A 68 -12.13 8.09 9.80
CA GLY A 68 -12.95 9.29 9.95
C GLY A 68 -12.39 10.31 10.94
N GLY A 69 -11.12 10.14 11.34
CA GLY A 69 -10.40 10.97 12.29
C GLY A 69 -9.69 12.15 11.63
N PRO A 70 -8.81 12.84 12.38
CA PRO A 70 -8.02 13.93 11.83
C PRO A 70 -6.86 13.41 10.95
N VAL A 71 -6.56 14.16 9.89
CA VAL A 71 -5.37 13.97 9.04
C VAL A 71 -4.10 14.31 9.83
N ALA A 72 -3.07 13.49 9.69
CA ALA A 72 -1.81 13.67 10.40
C ALA A 72 -1.07 14.95 9.95
N THR A 73 -0.59 15.74 10.91
CA THR A 73 0.23 16.93 10.63
C THR A 73 1.72 16.60 10.45
N LEU A 74 2.13 15.42 10.93
CA LEU A 74 3.48 14.88 10.82
C LEU A 74 3.44 13.51 10.16
N ARG A 75 4.56 13.10 9.53
CA ARG A 75 4.69 11.80 8.87
C ARG A 75 4.44 10.69 9.88
N GLN A 76 3.59 9.73 9.52
CA GLN A 76 3.37 8.49 10.26
C GLN A 76 4.11 7.36 9.55
N ASP A 77 4.73 6.49 10.34
CA ASP A 77 5.45 5.31 9.88
C ASP A 77 4.83 4.09 10.56
N LEU A 78 4.53 3.04 9.79
CA LEU A 78 3.93 1.80 10.28
C LEU A 78 4.76 0.60 9.80
N ASN A 79 5.27 -0.18 10.76
CA ASN A 79 5.89 -1.47 10.44
C ASN A 79 4.80 -2.49 10.14
N THR A 80 4.91 -3.09 8.96
CA THR A 80 3.94 -4.03 8.41
C THR A 80 4.59 -5.33 8.02
N VAL A 81 3.78 -6.37 7.92
CA VAL A 81 4.18 -7.66 7.38
C VAL A 81 3.19 -8.13 6.32
N ILE A 82 3.68 -8.82 5.30
CA ILE A 82 2.84 -9.38 4.25
C ILE A 82 2.09 -10.60 4.80
N VAL A 83 0.79 -10.67 4.53
CA VAL A 83 -0.05 -11.80 4.90
C VAL A 83 -0.66 -12.44 3.66
N GLU A 84 -1.07 -13.71 3.78
CA GLU A 84 -1.74 -14.40 2.70
C GLU A 84 -3.06 -13.70 2.34
N ASN A 85 -3.35 -13.60 1.03
CA ASN A 85 -4.57 -12.97 0.53
C ASN A 85 -5.84 -13.64 1.08
N GLU A 86 -5.80 -14.95 1.32
CA GLU A 86 -6.89 -15.73 1.92
C GLU A 86 -7.16 -15.32 3.37
N VAL A 87 -6.11 -15.14 4.18
CA VAL A 87 -6.22 -14.65 5.57
C VAL A 87 -6.83 -13.25 5.60
N CYS A 88 -6.42 -12.39 4.68
CA CYS A 88 -6.91 -11.02 4.54
C CYS A 88 -8.40 -10.95 4.14
N GLY A 89 -8.82 -11.80 3.20
CA GLY A 89 -10.19 -11.85 2.66
C GLY A 89 -11.22 -12.53 3.55
N ASN A 90 -10.79 -13.26 4.59
CA ASN A 90 -11.68 -13.97 5.53
C ASN A 90 -12.20 -13.10 6.69
N GLY A 91 -12.27 -11.77 6.51
CA GLY A 91 -12.84 -10.84 7.50
C GLY A 91 -11.91 -10.44 8.65
N GLN A 92 -10.64 -10.86 8.66
CA GLN A 92 -9.63 -10.38 9.62
C GLN A 92 -8.94 -9.07 9.18
N GLY A 93 -9.14 -8.62 7.94
CA GLY A 93 -8.53 -7.39 7.41
C GLY A 93 -9.52 -6.48 6.67
N TRP A 94 -10.01 -6.91 5.51
CA TRP A 94 -10.81 -6.08 4.58
C TRP A 94 -12.29 -6.46 4.47
N GLY A 95 -12.83 -7.16 5.49
CA GLY A 95 -14.20 -7.69 5.44
C GLY A 95 -14.37 -8.83 4.44
N ASN A 96 -15.55 -8.98 3.82
CA ASN A 96 -15.85 -10.00 2.79
C ASN A 96 -15.36 -9.61 1.38
N ALA A 97 -14.31 -8.79 1.27
CA ALA A 97 -13.77 -8.36 -0.02
C ALA A 97 -12.95 -9.48 -0.66
N THR A 98 -13.16 -9.72 -1.95
CA THR A 98 -12.32 -10.64 -2.72
C THR A 98 -10.98 -9.97 -3.03
N ILE A 99 -9.92 -10.39 -2.33
CA ILE A 99 -8.55 -9.97 -2.64
C ILE A 99 -8.11 -10.64 -3.94
N LYS A 100 -7.61 -9.87 -4.91
CA LYS A 100 -7.16 -10.36 -6.23
C LYS A 100 -5.68 -10.74 -6.18
N ASP A 101 -5.23 -11.59 -7.10
CA ASP A 101 -3.80 -11.93 -7.26
C ASP A 101 -2.94 -10.72 -7.67
N THR A 102 -3.57 -9.67 -8.21
CA THR A 102 -2.93 -8.38 -8.50
C THR A 102 -2.77 -7.49 -7.27
N MET A 103 -3.14 -7.99 -6.08
CA MET A 103 -3.09 -7.28 -4.81
C MET A 103 -2.22 -8.05 -3.81
N VAL A 104 -1.69 -7.32 -2.84
CA VAL A 104 -0.98 -7.87 -1.68
C VAL A 104 -1.59 -7.27 -0.41
N CYS A 105 -1.78 -8.09 0.61
CA CYS A 105 -2.20 -7.61 1.93
C CYS A 105 -1.01 -7.48 2.87
N ALA A 106 -0.99 -6.38 3.62
CA ALA A 106 -0.02 -6.14 4.68
C ALA A 106 -0.77 -5.67 5.95
N LEU A 107 -0.34 -6.18 7.11
CA LEU A 107 -0.91 -5.81 8.41
C LEU A 107 0.16 -5.21 9.31
N GLY A 108 -0.23 -4.30 10.19
CA GLY A 108 0.66 -3.78 11.23
C GLY A 108 1.18 -4.89 12.14
N LEU A 109 2.44 -4.78 12.58
CA LEU A 109 3.04 -5.73 13.52
C LEU A 109 2.39 -5.68 14.90
N ASP A 110 1.94 -4.49 15.32
CA ASP A 110 1.21 -4.29 16.56
C ASP A 110 -0.30 -4.33 16.32
N ASN A 111 -1.03 -4.84 17.31
CA ASN A 111 -2.46 -5.10 17.20
C ASN A 111 -3.25 -3.84 16.75
N ASP A 112 -4.10 -4.02 15.75
CA ASP A 112 -5.06 -3.06 15.19
C ASP A 112 -4.48 -1.85 14.40
N GLN A 113 -3.23 -1.92 13.94
CA GLN A 113 -2.64 -0.87 13.10
C GLN A 113 -2.82 -1.15 11.59
N SER A 114 -3.22 -0.12 10.86
CA SER A 114 -3.41 -0.15 9.40
C SER A 114 -3.19 1.23 8.78
N SER A 115 -3.13 1.29 7.44
CA SER A 115 -3.17 2.56 6.71
C SER A 115 -4.59 3.11 6.62
N CYS A 116 -4.74 4.44 6.59
CA CYS A 116 -6.02 5.14 6.48
C CYS A 116 -5.95 6.27 5.42
N GLN A 117 -7.12 6.75 4.99
CA GLN A 117 -7.31 7.78 3.95
C GLN A 117 -6.60 9.10 4.25
#